data_AF-A0A815ZR48-F1
#
_entry.id   AF-A0A815ZR48-F1
#
_cell.length_a   1.000
_cell.length_b   1.000
_cell.length_c   1.000
_cell.angle_alpha   90.00
_cell.angle_beta   90.00
_cell.angle_gamma   90.00
#
_symmetry.space_group_name_H-M   'P 1'
#
loop_
_entity.id
_entity.type
_entity.pdbx_description
1 polymer ?
#
loop_
_entity_poly.entity_id
_entity_poly.type
_entity_poly.pdbx_seq_one_letter_code
_entity_poly.pdbx_strand_id
1 'polypeptide(L)'
;MLFIQRYNKAICLIYFTFIFLSINYLYHFKNYSILHPIQQIKPLDRSLLFRINGSTKSLGKATSIYIINLPSRPDRRTESIALMQTLNLEAFIVPAYSVQSVEIVSQNRYRNKLLLKLTELACWASHMRVWMTIANNTLLHNNTWSFIFEDDIDLEIDTPRILKSFSHSIWNEADLIYLGHCGDIPGTLIDQSWKHIHRVHQALRPSCTHAYAIRSDA
;
A
#
# COMPACT_ATOMS: atom_id res chain seq x y z
N MET A 1 -59.13 36.35 15.62
CA MET A 1 -57.89 37.00 15.14
C MET A 1 -56.65 36.73 16.02
N LEU A 2 -56.78 36.56 17.35
CA LEU A 2 -55.65 36.28 18.28
C LEU A 2 -54.96 34.90 18.08
N PHE A 3 -55.65 33.89 17.55
CA PHE A 3 -55.09 32.54 17.35
C PHE A 3 -54.03 32.48 16.23
N ILE A 4 -54.25 33.23 15.13
CA ILE A 4 -53.34 33.28 13.98
C ILE A 4 -52.01 33.95 14.36
N GLN A 5 -52.06 34.98 15.22
CA GLN A 5 -50.86 35.67 15.71
C GLN A 5 -49.98 34.78 16.60
N ARG A 6 -50.57 33.90 17.42
CA ARG A 6 -49.80 32.94 18.24
C ARG A 6 -49.15 31.85 17.38
N TYR A 7 -49.85 31.39 16.35
CA TYR A 7 -49.34 30.37 15.43
C TYR A 7 -48.12 30.87 14.63
N ASN A 8 -48.16 32.11 14.13
CA ASN A 8 -47.03 32.70 13.42
C ASN A 8 -45.79 32.89 14.30
N LYS A 9 -45.95 33.21 15.60
CA LYS A 9 -44.83 33.30 16.55
C LYS A 9 -44.15 31.95 16.80
N ALA A 10 -44.94 30.87 16.91
CA ALA A 10 -44.41 29.52 17.10
C ALA A 10 -43.62 29.04 15.87
N ILE A 11 -44.13 29.29 14.67
CA ILE A 11 -43.43 28.95 13.42
C ILE A 11 -42.11 29.72 13.31
N CYS A 12 -42.09 31.03 13.59
CA CYS A 12 -40.84 31.81 13.58
C CYS A 12 -39.81 31.27 14.57
N LEU A 13 -40.23 30.84 15.77
CA LEU A 13 -39.32 30.25 16.77
C LEU A 13 -38.72 28.93 16.28
N ILE A 14 -39.52 28.08 15.62
CA ILE A 14 -39.05 26.81 15.04
C ILE A 14 -38.05 27.07 13.90
N TYR A 15 -38.33 28.02 13.00
CA TYR A 15 -37.39 28.38 11.95
C TYR A 15 -36.09 28.94 12.51
N PHE A 16 -36.17 29.81 13.52
CA PHE A 16 -34.97 30.41 14.12
C PHE A 16 -34.10 29.37 14.83
N THR A 17 -34.72 28.43 15.56
CA THR A 17 -33.99 27.32 16.21
C THR A 17 -33.36 26.39 15.18
N PHE A 18 -34.07 26.05 14.11
CA PHE A 18 -33.52 25.24 13.02
C PHE A 18 -32.31 25.91 12.34
N ILE A 19 -32.41 27.20 12.04
CA ILE A 19 -31.31 27.99 11.46
C ILE A 19 -30.13 28.05 12.43
N PHE A 20 -30.37 28.34 13.71
CA PHE A 20 -29.32 28.44 14.73
C PHE A 20 -28.59 27.10 14.93
N LEU A 21 -29.33 25.98 14.97
CA LEU A 21 -28.74 24.64 15.05
C LEU A 21 -27.94 24.31 13.78
N SER A 22 -28.44 24.68 12.60
CA SER A 22 -27.75 24.46 11.33
C SER A 22 -26.45 25.27 11.23
N ILE A 23 -26.45 26.53 11.67
CA ILE A 23 -25.25 27.38 11.71
C ILE A 23 -24.23 26.84 12.71
N ASN A 24 -24.66 26.44 13.92
CA ASN A 24 -23.75 25.84 14.91
C ASN A 24 -23.18 24.51 14.41
N TYR A 25 -23.99 23.67 13.78
CA TYR A 25 -23.54 22.43 13.17
C TYR A 25 -22.49 22.69 12.09
N LEU A 26 -22.75 23.63 11.17
CA LEU A 26 -21.79 24.01 10.13
C LEU A 26 -20.51 24.63 10.72
N TYR A 27 -20.62 25.47 11.75
CA TYR A 27 -19.48 26.07 12.43
C TYR A 27 -18.61 25.01 13.12
N HIS A 28 -19.23 24.09 13.87
CA HIS A 28 -18.52 22.98 14.49
C HIS A 28 -17.91 22.03 13.46
N PHE A 29 -18.64 21.68 12.41
CA PHE A 29 -18.15 20.79 11.35
C PHE A 29 -16.95 21.41 10.60
N LYS A 30 -17.04 22.71 10.27
CA LYS A 30 -15.96 23.45 9.59
C LYS A 30 -14.73 23.58 10.50
N ASN A 31 -14.91 23.95 11.77
CA ASN A 31 -13.79 24.07 12.72
C ASN A 31 -13.17 22.71 13.07
N TYR A 32 -13.97 21.65 13.17
CA TYR A 32 -13.45 20.29 13.38
C TYR A 32 -12.61 19.81 12.21
N SER A 33 -13.04 20.12 10.98
CA SER A 33 -12.27 19.82 9.76
C SER A 33 -10.96 20.59 9.66
N ILE A 34 -10.90 21.81 10.23
CA ILE A 34 -9.70 22.65 10.28
C ILE A 34 -8.72 22.16 11.38
N LEU A 35 -9.23 21.67 12.51
CA LEU A 35 -8.42 21.22 13.65
C LEU A 35 -7.77 19.84 13.44
N HIS A 36 -8.26 19.04 12.50
CA HIS A 36 -7.73 17.71 12.21
C HIS A 36 -7.38 17.57 10.72
N PRO A 37 -6.28 18.20 10.24
CA PRO A 37 -5.86 18.04 8.86
C PRO A 37 -5.65 16.56 8.53
N ILE A 38 -6.11 16.14 7.35
CA ILE A 38 -5.89 14.78 6.83
C ILE A 38 -4.38 14.54 6.83
N GLN A 39 -3.94 13.55 7.61
CA GLN A 39 -2.54 13.17 7.57
C GLN A 39 -2.29 12.42 6.26
N GLN A 40 -1.44 13.01 5.44
CA GLN A 40 -1.04 12.45 4.16
C GLN A 40 -0.10 11.27 4.39
N ILE A 41 -0.22 10.25 3.54
CA ILE A 41 0.79 9.22 3.41
C ILE A 41 2.04 9.88 2.85
N LYS A 42 3.18 9.66 3.50
CA LYS A 42 4.48 10.24 3.13
C LYS A 42 5.46 9.12 2.79
N PRO A 43 6.48 9.39 1.95
CA PRO A 43 7.59 8.48 1.73
C PRO A 43 8.27 8.09 3.05
N LEU A 44 8.93 6.93 3.05
CA LEU A 44 9.69 6.44 4.19
C LEU A 44 10.90 7.34 4.45
N ASP A 45 11.10 7.67 5.73
CA ASP A 45 12.40 8.14 6.19
C ASP A 45 13.36 6.94 6.24
N ARG A 46 14.57 7.13 5.69
CA ARG A 46 15.63 6.11 5.69
C ARG A 46 16.01 5.69 7.12
N SER A 47 15.82 6.56 8.11
CA SER A 47 16.06 6.24 9.53
C SER A 47 15.16 5.12 10.07
N LEU A 48 14.00 4.89 9.43
CA LEU A 48 13.02 3.89 9.84
C LEU A 48 13.25 2.52 9.19
N LEU A 49 14.20 2.42 8.25
CA LEU A 49 14.47 1.18 7.53
C LEU A 49 15.35 0.27 8.38
N PHE A 50 14.84 -0.92 8.70
CA PHE A 50 15.67 -1.97 9.30
C PHE A 50 16.30 -2.81 8.20
N ARG A 51 17.63 -2.74 8.07
CA ARG A 51 18.38 -3.48 7.05
C ARG A 51 18.67 -4.90 7.48
N ILE A 52 18.32 -5.87 6.64
CA ILE A 52 18.77 -7.25 6.71
C ILE A 52 20.02 -7.36 5.83
N ASN A 53 21.13 -7.81 6.41
CA ASN A 53 22.37 -7.98 5.67
C ASN A 53 22.36 -9.32 4.91
N GLY A 54 22.71 -9.26 3.63
CA GLY A 54 22.98 -10.41 2.77
C GLY A 54 24.04 -10.06 1.74
N SER A 55 24.74 -11.05 1.18
CA SER A 55 25.76 -10.80 0.15
C SER A 55 25.15 -10.59 -1.23
N THR A 56 23.97 -11.13 -1.49
CA THR A 56 23.23 -10.95 -2.74
C THR A 56 22.38 -9.69 -2.64
N LYS A 57 22.73 -8.68 -3.45
CA LYS A 57 22.04 -7.38 -3.47
C LYS A 57 20.93 -7.26 -4.51
N SER A 58 20.70 -8.33 -5.28
CA SER A 58 19.70 -8.30 -6.34
C SER A 58 18.96 -9.62 -6.47
N LEU A 59 17.68 -9.50 -6.84
CA LEU A 59 16.82 -10.62 -7.16
C LEU A 59 16.23 -10.33 -8.55
N GLY A 60 16.52 -11.17 -9.54
CA GLY A 60 16.24 -10.81 -10.95
C GLY A 60 16.95 -9.52 -11.37
N LYS A 61 16.22 -8.53 -11.88
CA LYS A 61 16.74 -7.17 -12.15
C LYS A 61 16.55 -6.19 -10.99
N ALA A 62 15.82 -6.57 -9.95
CA ALA A 62 15.58 -5.68 -8.82
C ALA A 62 16.83 -5.55 -7.95
N THR A 63 17.21 -4.31 -7.63
CA THR A 63 18.40 -3.98 -6.81
C THR A 63 18.05 -3.61 -5.38
N SER A 64 16.76 -3.54 -5.07
CA SER A 64 16.24 -3.25 -3.74
C SER A 64 15.11 -4.22 -3.42
N ILE A 65 15.01 -4.64 -2.16
CA ILE A 65 13.94 -5.51 -1.66
C ILE A 65 13.38 -4.85 -0.40
N TYR A 66 12.08 -4.56 -0.40
CA TYR A 66 11.36 -4.01 0.73
C TYR A 66 10.39 -5.05 1.29
N ILE A 67 10.35 -5.20 2.62
CA ILE A 67 9.43 -6.11 3.32
C ILE A 67 8.52 -5.27 4.21
N ILE A 68 7.25 -5.19 3.85
CA ILE A 68 6.22 -4.50 4.62
C ILE A 68 5.84 -5.41 5.80
N ASN A 69 6.11 -4.94 7.01
CA ASN A 69 5.81 -5.69 8.23
C ASN A 69 5.05 -4.81 9.22
N LEU A 70 3.97 -5.35 9.80
CA LEU A 70 3.26 -4.67 10.87
C LEU A 70 4.15 -4.60 12.13
N PRO A 71 4.32 -3.41 12.76
CA PRO A 71 5.12 -3.29 13.97
C PRO A 71 4.69 -4.22 15.11
N SER A 72 3.40 -4.56 15.18
CA SER A 72 2.81 -5.47 16.15
C SER A 72 3.01 -6.96 15.87
N ARG A 73 3.65 -7.33 14.74
CA ARG A 73 3.92 -8.73 14.34
C ARG A 73 5.43 -9.03 14.31
N PRO A 74 6.09 -9.10 15.49
CA PRO A 74 7.50 -9.43 15.58
C PRO A 74 7.80 -10.90 15.20
N ASP A 75 6.81 -11.77 15.32
CA ASP A 75 6.84 -13.16 14.86
C ASP A 75 7.11 -13.24 13.35
N ARG A 76 6.23 -12.63 12.54
CA ARG A 76 6.39 -12.54 11.07
C ARG A 76 7.65 -11.81 10.63
N ARG A 77 8.08 -10.80 11.41
CA ARG A 77 9.36 -10.13 11.18
C ARG A 77 10.53 -11.09 11.30
N THR A 78 10.52 -11.94 12.32
CA THR A 78 11.59 -12.91 12.58
C THR A 78 11.65 -13.93 11.44
N GLU A 79 10.49 -14.39 10.96
CA GLU A 79 10.39 -15.28 9.79
C GLU A 79 10.94 -14.62 8.52
N SER A 80 10.55 -13.37 8.25
CA SER A 80 11.05 -12.59 7.11
C SER A 80 12.58 -12.42 7.16
N ILE A 81 13.16 -12.15 8.35
CA ILE A 81 14.61 -12.06 8.54
C ILE A 81 15.28 -13.41 8.22
N ALA A 82 14.75 -14.49 8.78
CA ALA A 82 15.29 -15.83 8.56
C ALA A 82 15.22 -16.23 7.09
N LEU A 83 14.11 -15.93 6.40
CA LEU A 83 13.94 -16.19 4.97
C LEU A 83 14.99 -15.44 4.14
N MET A 84 15.13 -14.13 4.34
CA MET A 84 16.11 -13.33 3.58
C MET A 84 17.55 -13.76 3.85
N GLN A 85 17.89 -14.09 5.10
CA GLN A 85 19.22 -14.58 5.47
C GLN A 85 19.50 -15.96 4.85
N THR A 86 18.52 -16.85 4.83
CA THR A 86 18.62 -18.18 4.21
C THR A 86 18.89 -18.07 2.71
N LEU A 87 18.22 -17.13 2.04
CA LEU A 87 18.45 -16.82 0.62
C LEU A 87 19.67 -15.91 0.39
N ASN A 88 20.32 -15.47 1.47
CA ASN A 88 21.47 -14.56 1.47
C ASN A 88 21.18 -13.24 0.72
N LEU A 89 19.95 -12.75 0.84
CA LEU A 89 19.45 -11.53 0.20
C LEU A 89 19.56 -10.33 1.15
N GLU A 90 20.02 -9.20 0.61
CA GLU A 90 19.91 -7.91 1.28
C GLU A 90 18.49 -7.35 1.09
N ALA A 91 17.86 -6.92 2.19
CA ALA A 91 16.51 -6.39 2.19
C ALA A 91 16.29 -5.32 3.27
N PHE A 92 15.20 -4.57 3.16
CA PHE A 92 14.80 -3.53 4.11
C PHE A 92 13.41 -3.82 4.64
N ILE A 93 13.28 -3.99 5.95
CA ILE A 93 11.98 -4.07 6.61
C ILE A 93 11.44 -2.66 6.79
N VAL A 94 10.20 -2.46 6.38
CA VAL A 94 9.48 -1.19 6.43
C VAL A 94 8.24 -1.31 7.34
N PRO A 95 8.02 -0.37 8.27
CA PRO A 95 6.98 -0.51 9.28
C PRO A 95 5.60 -0.19 8.70
N ALA A 96 4.77 -1.19 8.39
CA ALA A 96 3.43 -1.05 7.81
C ALA A 96 2.49 -0.18 8.65
N TYR A 97 1.52 0.46 7.98
CA TYR A 97 0.40 1.09 8.66
C TYR A 97 -0.58 0.04 9.18
N SER A 98 -1.08 0.25 10.39
CA SER A 98 -2.20 -0.50 10.97
C SER A 98 -3.50 0.29 10.85
N VAL A 99 -4.63 -0.35 11.14
CA VAL A 99 -5.93 0.33 11.19
C VAL A 99 -6.01 1.41 12.28
N GLN A 100 -5.08 1.40 13.23
CA GLN A 100 -4.97 2.41 14.29
C GLN A 100 -3.99 3.54 13.94
N SER A 101 -3.27 3.46 12.82
CA SER A 101 -2.33 4.52 12.41
C SER A 101 -3.09 5.82 12.14
N VAL A 102 -2.53 6.95 12.57
CA VAL A 102 -3.20 8.26 12.54
C VAL A 102 -3.56 8.66 11.12
N GLU A 103 -2.72 8.33 10.15
CA GLU A 103 -2.93 8.50 8.72
C GLU A 103 -4.20 7.78 8.26
N ILE A 104 -4.37 6.52 8.66
CA ILE A 104 -5.50 5.67 8.28
C ILE A 104 -6.79 6.15 8.96
N VAL A 105 -6.72 6.43 10.26
CA VAL A 105 -7.86 6.92 11.04
C VAL A 105 -8.33 8.27 10.50
N SER A 106 -7.40 9.18 10.18
CA SER A 106 -7.74 10.49 9.61
C SER A 106 -8.41 10.34 8.24
N GLN A 107 -7.89 9.48 7.35
CA GLN A 107 -8.50 9.25 6.04
C GLN A 107 -9.89 8.62 6.14
N ASN A 108 -10.12 7.69 7.07
CA ASN A 108 -11.43 7.06 7.24
C ASN A 108 -12.51 8.05 7.70
N ARG A 109 -12.16 9.01 8.56
CA ARG A 109 -13.12 10.00 9.09
C ARG A 109 -13.74 10.90 8.02
N TYR A 110 -13.08 11.08 6.88
CA TYR A 110 -13.61 11.87 5.74
C TYR A 110 -14.27 11.00 4.66
N ARG A 111 -14.30 9.67 4.83
CA ARG A 111 -14.83 8.71 3.86
C ARG A 111 -16.30 8.39 4.10
N ASN A 112 -17.19 9.32 3.76
CA ASN A 112 -18.61 8.98 3.56
C ASN A 112 -18.88 8.20 2.25
N LYS A 113 -17.85 7.77 1.49
CA LYS A 113 -18.01 7.23 0.12
C LYS A 113 -17.05 6.11 -0.33
N LEU A 114 -16.10 5.64 0.48
CA LEU A 114 -15.14 4.62 0.03
C LEU A 114 -15.51 3.23 0.55
N LEU A 115 -15.63 2.27 -0.37
CA LEU A 115 -16.04 0.88 -0.11
C LEU A 115 -14.94 0.00 0.51
N LEU A 116 -13.76 0.55 0.79
CA LEU A 116 -12.65 -0.23 1.35
C LEU A 116 -12.77 -0.36 2.86
N LYS A 117 -12.58 -1.57 3.37
CA LYS A 117 -12.41 -1.84 4.80
C LYS A 117 -11.18 -1.11 5.34
N LEU A 118 -11.16 -0.83 6.64
CA LEU A 118 -10.00 -0.17 7.28
C LEU A 118 -8.69 -0.95 7.07
N THR A 119 -8.76 -2.27 7.08
CA THR A 119 -7.61 -3.15 6.83
C THR A 119 -7.09 -2.99 5.40
N GLU A 120 -7.99 -2.91 4.42
CA GLU A 120 -7.65 -2.70 3.00
C GLU A 120 -7.04 -1.30 2.80
N LEU A 121 -7.57 -0.28 3.48
CA LEU A 121 -7.00 1.07 3.48
C LEU A 121 -5.60 1.11 4.08
N ALA A 122 -5.38 0.42 5.20
CA ALA A 122 -4.07 0.32 5.84
C ALA A 122 -3.04 -0.42 4.97
N CYS A 123 -3.47 -1.51 4.33
CA CYS A 123 -2.66 -2.25 3.36
C CYS A 123 -2.29 -1.36 2.17
N TRP A 124 -3.28 -0.76 1.50
CA TRP A 124 -3.06 0.16 0.39
C TRP A 124 -2.08 1.27 0.76
N ALA A 125 -2.28 1.93 1.91
CA ALA A 125 -1.43 3.02 2.37
C ALA A 125 0.02 2.56 2.62
N SER A 126 0.20 1.34 3.11
CA SER A 126 1.53 0.75 3.36
C SER A 126 2.29 0.56 2.06
N HIS A 127 1.65 0.03 1.02
CA HIS A 127 2.25 -0.12 -0.31
C HIS A 127 2.49 1.22 -0.98
N MET A 128 1.52 2.14 -0.96
CA MET A 128 1.67 3.47 -1.56
C MET A 128 2.85 4.22 -0.99
N ARG A 129 3.09 4.13 0.32
CA ARG A 129 4.26 4.73 0.93
C ARG A 129 5.57 4.16 0.38
N VAL A 130 5.66 2.85 0.16
CA VAL A 130 6.84 2.22 -0.45
C VAL A 130 7.01 2.70 -1.90
N TRP A 131 5.92 2.77 -2.67
CA TRP A 131 5.95 3.27 -4.05
C TRP A 131 6.44 4.71 -4.12
N MET A 132 5.90 5.60 -3.29
CA MET A 132 6.35 6.98 -3.17
C MET A 132 7.82 7.06 -2.76
N THR A 133 8.30 6.12 -1.92
CA THR A 133 9.72 6.05 -1.54
C THR A 133 10.60 5.69 -2.73
N ILE A 134 10.18 4.71 -3.53
CA ILE A 134 10.90 4.27 -4.73
C ILE A 134 10.92 5.40 -5.77
N ALA A 135 9.75 5.98 -6.09
CA ALA A 135 9.61 7.04 -7.08
C ALA A 135 10.38 8.31 -6.70
N ASN A 136 10.45 8.66 -5.41
CA ASN A 136 11.17 9.83 -4.94
C ASN A 136 12.66 9.59 -4.67
N ASN A 137 13.16 8.36 -4.84
CA ASN A 137 14.56 8.08 -4.58
C ASN A 137 15.43 8.52 -5.76
N THR A 138 15.95 9.74 -5.67
CA THR A 138 16.82 10.36 -6.69
C THR A 138 18.14 9.62 -6.93
N LEU A 139 18.50 8.65 -6.08
CA LEU A 139 19.66 7.77 -6.28
C LEU A 139 19.35 6.59 -7.19
N LEU A 140 18.08 6.25 -7.40
CA LEU A 140 17.69 5.25 -8.38
C LEU A 140 17.69 5.91 -9.76
N HIS A 141 18.36 5.26 -10.71
CA HIS A 141 18.26 5.67 -12.11
C HIS A 141 16.86 5.34 -12.64
N ASN A 142 16.44 6.01 -13.72
CA ASN A 142 15.26 5.60 -14.48
C ASN A 142 15.37 4.10 -14.83
N ASN A 143 14.24 3.39 -14.81
CA ASN A 143 14.18 1.95 -15.03
C ASN A 143 14.88 1.07 -13.96
N THR A 144 14.95 1.51 -12.70
CA THR A 144 15.44 0.64 -11.60
C THR A 144 14.28 -0.18 -11.02
N TRP A 145 14.51 -1.47 -10.80
CA TRP A 145 13.50 -2.39 -10.25
C TRP A 145 13.66 -2.56 -8.74
N SER A 146 12.53 -2.65 -8.04
CA SER A 146 12.47 -2.97 -6.60
C SER A 146 11.43 -4.03 -6.33
N PHE A 147 11.77 -5.04 -5.51
CA PHE A 147 10.78 -5.97 -4.97
C PHE A 147 10.12 -5.39 -3.73
N ILE A 148 8.82 -5.66 -3.60
CA ILE A 148 8.00 -5.36 -2.44
C ILE A 148 7.33 -6.67 -2.03
N PHE A 149 7.58 -7.05 -0.78
CA PHE A 149 7.06 -8.24 -0.15
C PHE A 149 6.21 -7.84 1.07
N GLU A 150 5.13 -8.56 1.32
CA GLU A 150 4.46 -8.61 2.61
C GLU A 150 5.20 -9.60 3.54
N ASP A 151 4.96 -9.52 4.84
CA ASP A 151 5.66 -10.30 5.87
C ASP A 151 5.11 -11.73 6.08
N ASP A 152 4.28 -12.26 5.17
CA ASP A 152 3.80 -13.68 5.14
C ASP A 152 4.05 -14.33 3.78
N ILE A 153 5.04 -13.83 3.04
CA ILE A 153 5.46 -14.53 1.84
C ILE A 153 6.33 -15.73 2.19
N ASP A 154 6.16 -16.78 1.41
CA ASP A 154 7.12 -17.86 1.27
C ASP A 154 7.83 -17.72 -0.08
N LEU A 155 9.13 -17.99 -0.11
CA LEU A 155 9.90 -18.02 -1.35
C LEU A 155 10.59 -19.38 -1.47
N GLU A 156 10.53 -19.95 -2.67
CA GLU A 156 11.31 -21.14 -3.00
C GLU A 156 12.81 -20.83 -2.93
N ILE A 157 13.61 -21.79 -2.48
CA ILE A 157 15.06 -21.62 -2.35
C ILE A 157 15.73 -21.28 -3.69
N ASP A 158 15.14 -21.75 -4.78
CA ASP A 158 15.63 -21.53 -6.13
C ASP A 158 14.96 -20.34 -6.84
N THR A 159 14.16 -19.52 -6.14
CA THR A 159 13.55 -18.29 -6.68
C THR A 159 14.57 -17.42 -7.45
N PRO A 160 15.80 -17.16 -6.96
CA PRO A 160 16.78 -16.39 -7.72
C PRO A 160 17.17 -17.03 -9.06
N ARG A 161 17.21 -18.37 -9.12
CA ARG A 161 17.52 -19.12 -10.33
C ARG A 161 16.33 -19.14 -11.29
N ILE A 162 15.12 -19.29 -10.77
CA ILE A 162 13.88 -19.24 -11.55
C ILE A 162 13.77 -17.88 -12.26
N LEU A 163 13.95 -16.78 -11.54
CA LEU A 163 13.88 -15.43 -12.13
C LEU A 163 14.94 -15.16 -13.20
N LYS A 164 16.13 -15.76 -13.07
CA LYS A 164 17.19 -15.70 -14.09
C LYS A 164 16.89 -16.54 -15.32
N SER A 165 15.95 -17.48 -15.24
CA SER A 165 15.60 -18.34 -16.36
C SER A 165 14.66 -17.67 -17.37
N PHE A 166 13.94 -16.62 -16.98
CA PHE A 166 13.08 -15.89 -17.91
C PHE A 166 13.88 -14.93 -18.80
N SER A 167 13.33 -14.65 -19.97
CA SER A 167 13.87 -13.69 -20.93
C SER A 167 14.06 -12.32 -20.30
N HIS A 168 15.10 -11.60 -20.72
CA HIS A 168 15.29 -10.21 -20.29
C HIS A 168 14.16 -9.28 -20.74
N SER A 169 13.38 -9.64 -21.76
CA SER A 169 12.26 -8.83 -22.26
C SER A 169 11.18 -8.60 -21.20
N ILE A 170 10.94 -9.54 -20.27
CA ILE A 170 9.92 -9.37 -19.22
C ILE A 170 10.19 -8.14 -18.35
N TRP A 171 11.46 -7.77 -18.18
CA TRP A 171 11.89 -6.64 -17.35
C TRP A 171 11.92 -5.32 -18.11
N ASN A 172 11.81 -5.35 -19.43
CA ASN A 172 11.82 -4.15 -20.27
C ASN A 172 10.40 -3.69 -20.59
N GLU A 173 9.49 -4.64 -20.80
CA GLU A 173 8.12 -4.38 -21.25
C GLU A 173 7.14 -4.17 -20.09
N ALA A 174 7.37 -4.79 -18.95
CA ALA A 174 6.48 -4.67 -17.79
C ALA A 174 6.80 -3.45 -16.92
N ASP A 175 5.77 -2.88 -16.29
CA ASP A 175 5.90 -1.90 -15.21
C ASP A 175 5.89 -2.58 -13.83
N LEU A 176 5.12 -3.67 -13.72
CA LEU A 176 4.97 -4.50 -12.52
C LEU A 176 5.07 -5.98 -12.88
N ILE A 177 5.72 -6.76 -12.01
CA ILE A 177 5.85 -8.22 -12.14
C ILE A 177 5.44 -8.87 -10.82
N TYR A 178 4.40 -9.69 -10.82
CA TYR A 178 3.98 -10.45 -9.64
C TYR A 178 4.71 -11.79 -9.57
N LEU A 179 5.16 -12.21 -8.38
CA LEU A 179 5.82 -13.51 -8.18
C LEU A 179 4.82 -14.68 -8.00
N GLY A 180 3.53 -14.38 -8.02
CA GLY A 180 2.44 -15.35 -7.90
C GLY A 180 1.09 -14.70 -8.20
N HIS A 181 0.01 -15.44 -8.05
CA HIS A 181 -1.36 -14.93 -8.19
C HIS A 181 -2.28 -15.55 -7.13
N CYS A 182 -3.38 -14.88 -6.83
CA CYS A 182 -4.36 -15.33 -5.83
C CYS A 182 -5.55 -16.06 -6.45
N GLY A 183 -5.26 -17.00 -7.36
CA GLY A 183 -6.30 -17.75 -8.07
C GLY A 183 -7.00 -16.97 -9.19
N ASP A 184 -6.57 -15.74 -9.47
CA ASP A 184 -7.02 -14.99 -10.65
C ASP A 184 -6.68 -15.77 -11.93
N ILE A 185 -7.59 -15.74 -12.90
CA ILE A 185 -7.40 -16.39 -14.20
C ILE A 185 -6.22 -15.71 -14.91
N PRO A 186 -5.14 -16.44 -15.25
CA PRO A 186 -4.00 -15.85 -15.93
C PRO A 186 -4.40 -15.40 -17.33
N GLY A 187 -3.85 -14.27 -17.77
CA GLY A 187 -3.98 -13.81 -19.14
C GLY A 187 -3.08 -14.59 -20.11
N THR A 188 -2.76 -13.95 -21.24
CA THR A 188 -1.89 -14.52 -22.26
C THR A 188 -0.52 -14.92 -21.67
N LEU A 189 -0.01 -16.08 -22.09
CA LEU A 189 1.36 -16.52 -21.78
C LEU A 189 2.35 -15.56 -22.46
N ILE A 190 3.21 -14.92 -21.68
CA ILE A 190 4.23 -13.99 -22.15
C ILE A 190 5.57 -14.71 -22.32
N ASP A 191 5.96 -15.49 -21.31
CA ASP A 191 7.25 -16.16 -21.30
C ASP A 191 7.19 -17.45 -20.47
N GLN A 192 8.16 -18.33 -20.68
CA GLN A 192 8.26 -19.60 -20.00
C GLN A 192 9.72 -19.98 -19.72
N SER A 193 9.96 -20.46 -18.50
CA SER A 193 11.29 -20.93 -18.08
C SER A 193 11.78 -22.11 -18.94
N TRP A 194 13.08 -22.34 -18.94
CA TRP A 194 13.78 -23.30 -19.82
C TRP A 194 13.31 -24.75 -19.67
N LYS A 195 12.74 -25.10 -18.50
CA LYS A 195 12.18 -26.43 -18.21
C LYS A 195 10.66 -26.48 -18.33
N HIS A 196 10.02 -25.40 -18.77
CA HIS A 196 8.58 -25.25 -18.91
C HIS A 196 7.76 -25.37 -17.61
N ILE A 197 8.42 -25.41 -16.45
CA ILE A 197 7.79 -25.56 -15.13
C ILE A 197 7.16 -24.24 -14.66
N HIS A 198 7.90 -23.13 -14.84
CA HIS A 198 7.44 -21.79 -14.46
C HIS A 198 7.06 -20.98 -15.69
N ARG A 199 5.98 -20.20 -15.58
CA ARG A 199 5.37 -19.41 -16.65
C ARG A 199 5.10 -17.99 -16.18
N VAL A 200 5.24 -17.04 -17.08
CA VAL A 200 4.85 -15.64 -16.88
C VAL A 200 3.64 -15.36 -17.76
N HIS A 201 2.59 -14.85 -17.14
CA HIS A 201 1.34 -14.50 -17.81
C HIS A 201 1.04 -13.02 -17.61
N GLN A 202 0.27 -12.45 -18.53
CA GLN A 202 -0.29 -11.11 -18.35
C GLN A 202 -1.24 -11.09 -17.14
N ALA A 203 -1.02 -10.15 -16.23
CA ALA A 203 -1.89 -9.91 -15.08
C ALA A 203 -3.07 -9.00 -15.47
N LEU A 204 -4.22 -9.58 -15.79
CA LEU A 204 -5.41 -8.82 -16.23
C LEU A 204 -6.18 -8.20 -15.06
N ARG A 205 -6.26 -8.90 -13.93
CA ARG A 205 -7.01 -8.50 -12.74
C ARG A 205 -6.27 -8.93 -11.46
N PRO A 206 -5.04 -8.43 -11.22
CA PRO A 206 -4.30 -8.82 -10.03
C PRO A 206 -5.06 -8.37 -8.78
N SER A 207 -5.38 -9.32 -7.91
CA SER A 207 -6.13 -9.05 -6.67
C SER A 207 -5.25 -8.94 -5.42
N CYS A 208 -3.99 -9.37 -5.49
CA CYS A 208 -3.09 -9.49 -4.35
C CYS A 208 -1.77 -8.76 -4.52
N THR A 209 -1.24 -8.27 -3.41
CA THR A 209 0.00 -7.49 -3.32
C THR A 209 1.10 -8.16 -2.49
N HIS A 210 0.96 -9.46 -2.18
CA HIS A 210 1.91 -10.18 -1.32
C HIS A 210 3.37 -10.11 -1.81
N ALA A 211 3.63 -10.31 -3.11
CA ALA A 211 4.98 -10.25 -3.66
C ALA A 211 5.00 -9.79 -5.12
N TYR A 212 5.64 -8.64 -5.38
CA TYR A 212 5.79 -8.10 -6.72
C TYR A 212 7.02 -7.20 -6.85
N ALA A 213 7.53 -7.08 -8.07
CA ALA A 213 8.49 -6.06 -8.46
C ALA A 213 7.78 -4.89 -9.12
N ILE A 214 8.30 -3.69 -8.91
CA ILE A 214 7.86 -2.47 -9.58
C ILE A 214 9.07 -1.70 -10.11
N ARG A 215 8.90 -1.08 -11.28
CA ARG A 215 9.89 -0.19 -11.89
C ARG A 215 9.76 1.22 -11.30
N SER A 216 10.88 1.91 -11.09
CA SER A 216 10.91 3.22 -10.41
C SER A 216 10.23 4.36 -11.15
N ASP A 217 9.98 4.20 -12.45
CA ASP A 217 9.31 5.17 -13.33
C ASP A 217 7.90 4.73 -13.78
N ALA A 218 7.36 3.67 -13.16
CA ALA A 218 6.00 3.20 -13.34
C ALA A 218 4.95 4.14 -12.73
#